data_AF-A0A9E7BZ33-F1
#
_entry.id   AF-A0A9E7BZ33-F1
#
_cell.length_a   1.000
_cell.length_b   1.000
_cell.length_c   1.000
_cell.angle_alpha   90.00
_cell.angle_beta   90.00
_cell.angle_gamma   90.00
#
_symmetry.space_group_name_H-M   'P 1'
#
loop_
_entity.id
_entity.type
_entity.pdbx_description
1 polymer ?
#
loop_
_entity_poly.entity_id
_entity_poly.type
_entity_poly.pdbx_seq_one_letter_code
_entity_poly.pdbx_strand_id
1 'polypeptide(L)'
;MRLALACAICASLAMGACGGGGGSGTSATSSARTPTTPATPAPLTTPAPPPGSPKARPAPAADTRVIRAWVDTLRRGDIAGAARLFALPALVQYAPGDRPLRLTLRRHARTFNRLLPCGAELLRTERRGRYTVGIFRLVERRGANCDGPGAVVETAFVIRGGLIAEWRRLPDPDQAGEAPVV
;
A
#
# COMPACT_ATOMS: atom_id res chain seq x y z
N MET A 1 -8.29 -42.97 7.46
CA MET A 1 -7.21 -43.05 8.47
C MET A 1 -7.20 -41.77 9.27
N ARG A 2 -7.45 -41.87 10.58
CA ARG A 2 -7.49 -40.78 11.56
C ARG A 2 -6.08 -40.61 12.14
N LEU A 3 -5.54 -39.40 12.23
CA LEU A 3 -4.59 -39.06 13.27
C LEU A 3 -5.00 -37.71 13.86
N ALA A 4 -5.68 -37.78 15.00
CA ALA A 4 -5.82 -36.70 15.96
C ALA A 4 -4.58 -36.71 16.85
N LEU A 5 -3.96 -35.56 17.08
CA LEU A 5 -3.00 -35.38 18.16
C LEU A 5 -3.47 -34.19 18.99
N ALA A 6 -4.14 -34.51 20.10
CA ALA A 6 -4.39 -33.61 21.20
C ALA A 6 -3.19 -33.70 22.16
N CYS A 7 -2.68 -32.56 22.63
CA CYS A 7 -1.93 -32.50 23.87
C CYS A 7 -2.30 -31.18 24.57
N ALA A 8 -2.59 -31.29 25.85
CA ALA A 8 -3.36 -30.34 26.62
C ALA A 8 -2.54 -29.77 27.79
N ILE A 9 -3.01 -28.64 28.32
CA ILE A 9 -2.90 -28.16 29.71
C ILE A 9 -1.57 -27.54 30.16
N CYS A 10 -1.62 -26.26 30.58
CA CYS A 10 -1.43 -25.86 31.98
C CYS A 10 -1.74 -24.36 32.16
N ALA A 11 -2.72 -24.07 33.01
CA ALA A 11 -3.11 -22.74 33.47
C ALA A 11 -2.46 -22.44 34.82
N SER A 12 -2.08 -21.19 35.05
CA SER A 12 -1.67 -20.70 36.38
C SER A 12 -2.27 -19.32 36.64
N LEU A 13 -3.19 -19.27 37.62
CA LEU A 13 -3.67 -18.07 38.31
C LEU A 13 -2.90 -17.90 39.63
N ALA A 14 -2.57 -16.66 40.01
CA ALA A 14 -2.45 -16.28 41.43
C ALA A 14 -2.61 -14.75 41.61
N MET A 15 -3.49 -14.38 42.54
CA MET A 15 -3.82 -13.02 43.00
C MET A 15 -2.96 -12.59 44.20
N GLY A 16 -2.88 -11.27 44.43
CA GLY A 16 -2.57 -10.62 45.73
C GLY A 16 -2.69 -9.09 45.56
N ALA A 17 -3.76 -8.44 46.06
CA ALA A 17 -3.92 -7.79 47.38
C ALA A 17 -2.95 -6.63 47.65
N CYS A 18 -3.20 -5.57 48.43
CA CYS A 18 -4.33 -4.77 48.94
C CYS A 18 -3.65 -3.64 49.77
N GLY A 19 -4.22 -2.43 49.83
CA GLY A 19 -3.91 -1.40 50.85
C GLY A 19 -3.61 -0.01 50.26
N GLY A 20 -4.18 1.12 50.70
CA GLY A 20 -5.07 1.40 51.82
C GLY A 20 -4.62 2.68 52.57
N GLY A 21 -5.45 3.74 52.55
CA GLY A 21 -5.36 4.95 53.40
C GLY A 21 -4.34 6.00 52.94
N GLY A 22 -4.56 7.32 52.97
CA GLY A 22 -5.53 8.19 53.64
C GLY A 22 -4.77 9.39 54.20
N GLY A 23 -5.25 10.63 54.04
CA GLY A 23 -4.73 11.77 54.82
C GLY A 23 -4.51 13.09 54.07
N SER A 24 -5.35 14.05 54.44
CA SER A 24 -5.43 15.47 54.09
C SER A 24 -4.17 16.30 54.37
N GLY A 25 -4.02 17.45 53.68
CA GLY A 25 -3.08 18.49 54.15
C GLY A 25 -2.69 19.56 53.12
N THR A 26 -3.44 20.65 53.16
CA THR A 26 -3.29 21.98 52.54
C THR A 26 -1.89 22.60 52.33
N SER A 27 -1.84 23.36 51.23
CA SER A 27 -1.21 24.70 51.04
C SER A 27 0.13 24.83 50.30
N ALA A 28 -0.02 25.45 49.12
CA ALA A 28 0.81 26.50 48.52
C ALA A 28 2.29 26.21 48.21
N THR A 29 2.62 26.20 46.91
CA THR A 29 3.41 27.28 46.28
C THR A 29 3.28 27.15 44.75
N SER A 30 2.77 28.20 44.11
CA SER A 30 2.83 28.37 42.65
C SER A 30 4.27 28.42 42.18
N SER A 31 4.72 27.37 41.50
CA SER A 31 5.89 27.43 40.61
C SER A 31 5.42 27.11 39.21
N ALA A 32 5.31 28.16 38.39
CA ALA A 32 5.02 28.09 36.98
C ALA A 32 6.06 27.20 36.29
N ARG A 33 5.66 26.00 35.89
CA ARG A 33 6.43 25.14 34.99
C ARG A 33 6.11 25.56 33.56
N THR A 34 7.11 26.14 32.90
CA THR A 34 7.11 26.43 31.47
C THR A 34 6.72 25.18 30.69
N PRO A 35 5.75 25.23 29.75
CA PRO A 35 5.47 24.09 28.89
C PRO A 35 6.66 23.90 27.94
N THR A 36 7.41 22.82 28.13
CA THR A 36 8.36 22.34 27.13
C THR A 36 7.55 21.77 25.98
N THR A 37 7.39 22.54 24.92
CA THR A 37 6.84 22.10 23.64
C THR A 37 7.63 20.87 23.15
N PRO A 38 6.99 19.72 22.87
CA PRO A 38 7.64 18.63 22.16
C PRO A 38 8.14 19.14 20.80
N ALA A 39 9.43 18.93 20.51
CA ALA A 39 10.00 19.27 19.20
C ALA A 39 9.24 18.52 18.11
N THR A 40 8.66 19.28 17.17
CA THR A 40 8.06 18.75 15.95
C THR A 40 9.10 17.92 15.19
N PRO A 41 8.86 16.62 14.90
CA PRO A 41 9.77 15.86 14.06
C PRO A 41 9.84 16.53 12.67
N ALA A 42 11.06 16.78 12.20
CA ALA A 42 11.30 17.40 10.92
C ALA A 42 10.63 16.60 9.79
N PRO A 43 10.01 17.26 8.79
CA PRO A 43 9.43 16.56 7.66
C PRO A 43 10.52 15.78 6.92
N LEU A 44 10.24 14.50 6.64
CA LEU A 44 11.06 13.65 5.79
C LEU A 44 11.10 14.23 4.38
N THR A 45 12.09 15.06 4.09
CA THR A 45 12.31 15.61 2.75
C THR A 45 12.78 14.48 1.84
N THR A 46 11.94 14.09 0.89
CA THR A 46 12.37 13.21 -0.21
C THR A 46 13.52 13.89 -0.96
N PRO A 47 14.66 13.22 -1.21
CA PRO A 47 15.77 13.81 -1.94
C PRO A 47 15.30 14.33 -3.30
N ALA A 48 15.75 15.54 -3.66
CA ALA A 48 15.51 16.07 -5.00
C ALA A 48 16.19 15.17 -6.04
N PRO A 49 15.55 14.92 -7.20
CA PRO A 49 16.18 14.18 -8.28
C PRO A 49 17.46 14.88 -8.75
N PRO A 50 18.49 14.14 -9.20
CA PRO A 50 19.74 14.74 -9.63
C PRO A 50 19.52 15.74 -10.78
N PRO A 51 20.31 16.84 -10.82
CA PRO A 51 20.25 17.82 -11.90
C PRO A 51 20.40 17.14 -13.27
N GLY A 52 19.50 17.46 -14.21
CA GLY A 52 19.51 16.88 -15.56
C GLY A 52 18.58 15.68 -15.77
N SER A 53 17.92 15.18 -14.72
CA SER A 53 16.85 14.19 -14.89
C SER A 53 15.71 14.77 -15.75
N PRO A 54 15.28 14.11 -16.85
CA PRO A 54 14.15 14.57 -17.63
C PRO A 54 12.92 14.77 -16.73
N LYS A 55 12.29 15.94 -16.81
CA LYS A 55 11.05 16.19 -16.06
C LYS A 55 10.01 15.16 -16.46
N ALA A 56 9.42 14.50 -15.47
CA ALA A 56 8.33 13.57 -15.67
C ALA A 56 7.19 14.25 -16.44
N ARG A 57 6.78 13.64 -17.55
CA ARG A 57 5.64 14.15 -18.33
C ARG A 57 4.33 13.86 -17.57
N PRO A 58 3.41 14.83 -17.44
CA PRO A 58 2.12 14.57 -16.79
C PRO A 58 1.32 13.47 -17.51
N ALA A 59 0.66 12.62 -16.71
CA ALA A 59 -0.33 11.67 -17.22
C ALA A 59 -1.67 12.36 -17.53
N PRO A 60 -2.52 11.80 -18.41
CA PRO A 60 -3.89 12.27 -18.59
C PRO A 60 -4.68 12.24 -17.28
N ALA A 61 -5.38 13.32 -16.94
CA ALA A 61 -6.19 13.38 -15.72
C ALA A 61 -7.29 12.30 -15.66
N ALA A 62 -7.81 11.89 -16.83
CA ALA A 62 -8.78 10.81 -16.92
C ALA A 62 -8.18 9.47 -16.47
N ASP A 63 -6.96 9.15 -16.90
CA ASP A 63 -6.24 7.93 -16.49
C ASP A 63 -5.97 7.94 -14.99
N THR A 64 -5.50 9.08 -14.45
CA THR A 64 -5.27 9.25 -13.01
C THR A 64 -6.53 8.96 -12.20
N ARG A 65 -7.71 9.39 -12.67
CA ARG A 65 -8.99 9.09 -12.00
C ARG A 65 -9.32 7.60 -11.98
N VAL A 66 -9.10 6.90 -13.09
CA VAL A 66 -9.34 5.44 -13.18
C VAL A 66 -8.41 4.69 -12.23
N ILE A 67 -7.12 5.03 -12.25
CA ILE A 67 -6.11 4.41 -11.39
C ILE A 67 -6.43 4.66 -9.91
N ARG A 68 -6.78 5.89 -9.54
CA ARG A 68 -7.19 6.26 -8.18
C ARG A 68 -8.42 5.47 -7.73
N ALA A 69 -9.46 5.44 -8.55
CA ALA A 69 -10.68 4.68 -8.26
C ALA A 69 -10.39 3.19 -8.05
N TRP A 70 -9.48 2.61 -8.84
CA TRP A 70 -9.09 1.21 -8.69
C TRP A 70 -8.37 0.94 -7.36
N VAL A 71 -7.33 1.71 -7.01
CA VAL A 71 -6.60 1.48 -5.75
C VAL A 71 -7.46 1.74 -4.52
N ASP A 72 -8.32 2.76 -4.55
CA ASP A 72 -9.23 3.05 -3.44
C ASP A 72 -10.25 1.94 -3.24
N THR A 73 -10.78 1.38 -4.34
CA THR A 73 -11.73 0.27 -4.28
C THR A 73 -11.05 -1.00 -3.75
N LEU A 74 -9.83 -1.27 -4.20
CA LEU A 74 -9.03 -2.41 -3.73
C LEU A 74 -8.68 -2.29 -2.24
N ARG A 75 -8.26 -1.09 -1.80
CA ARG A 75 -7.91 -0.79 -0.40
C ARG A 75 -9.08 -1.01 0.56
N ARG A 76 -10.32 -0.71 0.13
CA ARG A 76 -11.55 -1.00 0.89
C ARG A 76 -11.92 -2.49 0.95
N GLY A 77 -11.17 -3.36 0.27
CA GLY A 77 -11.46 -4.79 0.16
C GLY A 77 -12.55 -5.14 -0.86
N ASP A 78 -13.01 -4.18 -1.68
CA ASP A 78 -14.02 -4.46 -2.72
C ASP A 78 -13.36 -5.05 -3.98
N ILE A 79 -13.04 -6.33 -3.90
CA ILE A 79 -12.46 -7.11 -5.01
C ILE A 79 -13.38 -7.09 -6.24
N ALA A 80 -14.70 -7.15 -6.04
CA ALA A 80 -15.65 -7.17 -7.14
C ALA A 80 -15.68 -5.83 -7.89
N GLY A 81 -15.67 -4.72 -7.15
CA GLY A 81 -15.56 -3.37 -7.70
C GLY A 81 -14.25 -3.12 -8.40
N ALA A 82 -13.12 -3.49 -7.79
CA ALA A 82 -11.82 -3.35 -8.42
C ALA A 82 -11.75 -4.12 -9.74
N ALA A 83 -12.33 -5.32 -9.80
CA ALA A 83 -12.40 -6.12 -11.02
C ALA A 83 -13.31 -5.50 -12.11
N ARG A 84 -14.32 -4.69 -11.76
CA ARG A 84 -15.18 -4.00 -12.74
C ARG A 84 -14.42 -2.93 -13.52
N LEU A 85 -13.31 -2.43 -13.00
CA LEU A 85 -12.47 -1.40 -13.63
C LEU A 85 -11.51 -1.95 -14.69
N PHE A 86 -11.54 -3.25 -14.99
CA PHE A 86 -10.75 -3.85 -16.06
C PHE A 86 -11.55 -3.92 -17.37
N ALA A 87 -10.95 -3.45 -18.47
CA ALA A 87 -11.44 -3.62 -19.83
C ALA A 87 -11.08 -5.04 -20.30
N LEU A 88 -12.06 -5.95 -20.30
CA LEU A 88 -11.82 -7.31 -20.77
C LEU A 88 -11.85 -7.35 -22.31
N PRO A 89 -10.91 -8.04 -22.97
CA PRO A 89 -9.74 -8.70 -22.38
C PRO A 89 -8.68 -7.70 -21.90
N ALA A 90 -8.18 -7.90 -20.67
CA ALA A 90 -7.10 -7.10 -20.10
C ALA A 90 -5.80 -7.91 -20.02
N LEU A 91 -4.65 -7.24 -20.04
CA LEU A 91 -3.35 -7.84 -19.78
C LEU A 91 -2.89 -7.52 -18.36
N VAL A 92 -2.37 -8.51 -17.63
CA VAL A 92 -1.78 -8.31 -16.31
C VAL A 92 -0.42 -8.99 -16.21
N GLN A 93 0.55 -8.32 -15.60
CA GLN A 93 1.86 -8.88 -15.31
C GLN A 93 2.20 -8.61 -13.84
N TYR A 94 2.19 -9.68 -13.02
CA TYR A 94 2.34 -9.59 -11.57
C TYR A 94 3.75 -9.24 -11.11
N ALA A 95 4.78 -9.85 -11.72
CA ALA A 95 6.19 -9.54 -11.44
C ALA A 95 6.91 -9.00 -12.68
N PRO A 96 7.92 -8.11 -12.51
CA PRO A 96 8.77 -7.67 -13.61
C PRO A 96 9.39 -8.87 -14.36
N GLY A 97 9.50 -8.78 -15.69
CA GLY A 97 10.01 -9.87 -16.54
C GLY A 97 9.01 -11.00 -16.88
N ASP A 98 7.96 -11.21 -16.08
CA ASP A 98 6.97 -12.25 -16.38
C ASP A 98 6.22 -12.02 -17.69
N ARG A 99 5.80 -13.12 -18.33
CA ARG A 99 4.87 -13.07 -19.45
C ARG A 99 3.53 -12.49 -18.98
N PRO A 100 2.97 -11.45 -19.65
CA PRO A 100 1.64 -10.96 -19.32
C PRO A 100 0.56 -12.03 -19.51
N LEU A 101 -0.33 -12.16 -18.53
CA LEU A 101 -1.50 -13.02 -18.56
C LEU A 101 -2.71 -12.25 -19.11
N ARG A 102 -3.50 -12.91 -19.95
CA ARG A 102 -4.72 -12.32 -20.53
C ARG A 102 -5.93 -12.68 -19.69
N LEU A 103 -6.55 -11.66 -19.09
CA LEU A 103 -7.81 -11.77 -18.37
C LEU A 103 -8.97 -11.60 -19.34
N THR A 104 -9.60 -12.71 -19.73
CA THR A 104 -10.78 -12.69 -20.63
C THR A 104 -12.10 -12.60 -19.89
N LEU A 105 -12.11 -12.96 -18.60
CA LEU A 105 -13.34 -13.16 -17.82
C LEU A 105 -13.25 -12.38 -16.51
N ARG A 106 -14.37 -11.79 -16.09
CA ARG A 106 -14.42 -10.94 -14.89
C ARG A 106 -13.99 -11.68 -13.62
N ARG A 107 -14.21 -13.00 -13.56
CA ARG A 107 -13.71 -13.84 -12.46
C ARG A 107 -12.18 -13.91 -12.37
N HIS A 108 -11.48 -13.87 -13.51
CA HIS A 108 -10.02 -13.84 -13.52
C HIS A 108 -9.49 -12.49 -13.05
N ALA A 109 -10.15 -11.39 -13.41
CA ALA A 109 -9.86 -10.07 -12.83
C ALA A 109 -10.08 -10.05 -11.31
N ARG A 110 -11.14 -10.70 -10.79
CA ARG A 110 -11.30 -10.87 -9.34
C ARG A 110 -10.15 -11.65 -8.71
N THR A 111 -9.73 -12.75 -9.32
CA THR A 111 -8.59 -13.54 -8.83
C THR A 111 -7.31 -12.71 -8.82
N PHE A 112 -7.01 -12.00 -9.90
CA PHE A 112 -5.86 -11.10 -9.97
C PHE A 112 -5.86 -10.06 -8.84
N ASN A 113 -6.99 -9.38 -8.59
CA ASN A 113 -7.09 -8.40 -7.50
C ASN A 113 -6.94 -9.01 -6.09
N ARG A 114 -7.27 -10.31 -5.92
CA ARG A 114 -7.00 -11.01 -4.65
C ARG A 114 -5.53 -11.30 -4.45
N LEU A 115 -4.80 -11.60 -5.52
CA LEU A 115 -3.36 -11.92 -5.46
C LEU A 115 -2.49 -10.75 -5.04
N LEU A 116 -2.98 -9.51 -5.15
CA LEU A 116 -2.28 -8.32 -4.66
C LEU A 116 -2.46 -8.24 -3.13
N PRO A 117 -1.45 -8.58 -2.29
CA PRO A 117 -1.66 -8.71 -0.85
C PRO A 117 -1.97 -7.35 -0.20
N CYS A 118 -1.25 -6.31 -0.61
CA CYS A 118 -1.35 -4.96 -0.10
C CYS A 118 -2.44 -4.12 -0.79
N GLY A 119 -2.91 -3.09 -0.08
CA GLY A 119 -3.53 -1.92 -0.68
C GLY A 119 -2.49 -0.93 -1.18
N ALA A 120 -2.95 0.17 -1.79
CA ALA A 120 -2.07 1.21 -2.30
C ALA A 120 -2.69 2.60 -2.19
N GLU A 121 -1.84 3.60 -1.96
CA GLU A 121 -2.16 5.02 -2.08
C GLU A 121 -1.46 5.60 -3.29
N LEU A 122 -2.21 6.23 -4.19
CA LEU A 122 -1.64 6.86 -5.38
C LEU A 122 -0.94 8.17 -5.00
N LEU A 123 0.39 8.20 -5.07
CA LEU A 123 1.19 9.39 -4.79
C LEU A 123 1.16 10.35 -5.97
N ARG A 124 1.47 9.83 -7.17
CA ARG A 124 1.48 10.60 -8.41
C ARG A 124 1.39 9.69 -9.62
N THR A 125 1.07 10.28 -10.77
CA THR A 125 1.07 9.61 -12.07
C THR A 125 1.93 10.37 -13.06
N GLU A 126 2.60 9.64 -13.92
CA GLU A 126 3.39 10.21 -15.01
C GLU A 126 3.24 9.40 -16.28
N ARG A 127 3.57 10.01 -17.42
CA ARG A 127 3.49 9.35 -18.72
C ARG A 127 4.87 8.88 -19.18
N ARG A 128 5.06 7.57 -19.27
CA ARG A 128 6.25 6.92 -19.84
C ARG A 128 5.88 6.15 -21.11
N GLY A 129 6.28 6.65 -22.27
CA GLY A 129 5.88 6.09 -23.56
C GLY A 129 4.34 6.03 -23.69
N ARG A 130 3.82 4.83 -23.97
CA ARG A 130 2.37 4.56 -24.07
C ARG A 130 1.65 4.39 -22.73
N TYR A 131 2.40 4.32 -21.64
CA TYR A 131 1.85 4.00 -20.32
C TYR A 131 1.60 5.25 -19.50
N THR A 132 0.53 5.20 -18.72
CA THR A 132 0.39 5.99 -17.51
C THR A 132 0.99 5.17 -16.37
N VAL A 133 2.08 5.62 -15.79
CA VAL A 133 2.73 4.98 -14.64
C VAL A 133 2.19 5.61 -13.37
N GLY A 134 1.62 4.79 -12.50
CA GLY A 134 1.26 5.18 -11.14
C GLY A 134 2.41 4.86 -10.19
N ILE A 135 2.74 5.82 -9.33
CA ILE A 135 3.68 5.64 -8.23
C ILE A 135 2.85 5.59 -6.95
N PHE A 136 3.01 4.51 -6.20
CA PHE A 136 2.16 4.19 -5.06
C PHE A 136 2.98 4.00 -3.80
N ARG A 137 2.39 4.36 -2.66
CA ARG A 137 2.79 3.83 -1.36
C ARG A 137 1.92 2.63 -1.03
N LEU A 138 2.53 1.49 -0.72
CA LEU A 138 1.82 0.31 -0.25
C LEU A 138 1.29 0.54 1.16
N VAL A 139 0.10 0.03 1.43
CA VAL A 139 -0.57 0.14 2.73
C VAL A 139 -1.31 -1.15 3.05
N GLU A 140 -1.67 -1.32 4.31
CA GLU A 140 -2.61 -2.37 4.70
C GLU A 140 -3.94 -2.21 3.95
N ARG A 141 -4.62 -3.34 3.70
CA ARG A 141 -5.97 -3.33 3.14
C ARG A 141 -6.89 -4.27 3.89
N ARG A 142 -8.18 -3.96 3.84
CA ARG A 142 -9.20 -4.83 4.44
C ARG A 142 -9.22 -6.20 3.74
N GLY A 143 -9.14 -7.28 4.52
CA GLY A 143 -9.33 -8.65 4.05
C GLY A 143 -8.08 -9.32 3.46
N ALA A 144 -6.89 -8.75 3.64
CA ALA A 144 -5.61 -9.38 3.33
C ALA A 144 -4.51 -8.81 4.24
N ASN A 145 -3.43 -9.57 4.42
CA ASN A 145 -2.25 -9.09 5.13
C ASN A 145 -1.25 -8.52 4.11
N CYS A 146 -0.77 -7.30 4.33
CA CYS A 146 0.29 -6.72 3.52
C CYS A 146 1.66 -7.16 4.04
N ASP A 147 2.55 -7.56 3.14
CA ASP A 147 3.93 -8.01 3.41
C ASP A 147 4.97 -6.89 3.23
N GLY A 148 4.55 -5.71 2.78
CA GLY A 148 5.43 -4.56 2.59
C GLY A 148 4.73 -3.20 2.71
N PRO A 149 4.03 -2.89 3.82
CA PRO A 149 3.44 -1.57 4.02
C PRO A 149 4.53 -0.49 4.06
N GLY A 150 4.25 0.67 3.47
CA GLY A 150 5.15 1.81 3.37
C GLY A 150 6.08 1.79 2.14
N ALA A 151 6.30 0.63 1.52
CA ALA A 151 7.12 0.52 0.31
C ALA A 151 6.57 1.37 -0.84
N VAL A 152 7.46 1.95 -1.64
CA VAL A 152 7.09 2.70 -2.84
C VAL A 152 7.27 1.81 -4.06
N VAL A 153 6.19 1.62 -4.80
CA VAL A 153 6.19 0.77 -6.00
C VAL A 153 5.67 1.54 -7.20
N GLU A 154 6.04 1.08 -8.39
CA GLU A 154 5.53 1.61 -9.64
C GLU A 154 4.73 0.56 -10.41
N THR A 155 3.68 1.02 -11.09
CA THR A 155 2.87 0.16 -11.95
C THR A 155 2.54 0.90 -13.23
N ALA A 156 2.77 0.25 -14.37
CA ALA A 156 2.41 0.76 -15.68
C ALA A 156 0.98 0.34 -16.04
N PHE A 157 0.20 1.31 -16.52
CA PHE A 157 -1.17 1.12 -16.96
C PHE A 157 -1.35 1.53 -18.42
N VAL A 158 -2.19 0.79 -19.13
CA VAL A 158 -2.88 1.30 -20.32
C VAL A 158 -4.36 1.43 -19.98
N ILE A 159 -4.89 2.64 -20.12
CA ILE A 159 -6.30 2.94 -19.90
C ILE A 159 -6.99 3.08 -21.27
N ARG A 160 -8.13 2.42 -21.45
CA ARG A 160 -8.97 2.51 -22.66
C ARG A 160 -10.43 2.59 -22.25
N GLY A 161 -11.16 3.56 -22.77
CA GLY A 161 -12.58 3.74 -22.47
C GLY A 161 -12.87 3.90 -20.96
N GLY A 162 -11.97 4.51 -20.20
CA GLY A 162 -12.12 4.67 -18.75
C GLY A 162 -11.86 3.40 -17.93
N LEU A 163 -11.24 2.38 -18.52
CA LEU A 163 -10.98 1.09 -17.89
C LEU A 163 -9.52 0.64 -18.09
N ILE A 164 -9.01 -0.19 -17.18
CA ILE A 164 -7.66 -0.76 -17.21
C ILE A 164 -7.62 -1.86 -18.27
N ALA A 165 -6.95 -1.60 -19.38
CA ALA A 165 -6.69 -2.57 -20.44
C ALA A 165 -5.37 -3.33 -20.23
N GLU A 166 -4.43 -2.74 -19.49
CA GLU A 166 -3.15 -3.35 -19.16
C GLU A 166 -2.67 -2.89 -17.78
N TRP A 167 -2.14 -3.81 -16.99
CA TRP A 167 -1.54 -3.58 -15.68
C TRP A 167 -0.21 -4.32 -15.62
N ARG A 168 0.89 -3.65 -15.28
CA ARG A 168 2.20 -4.30 -15.15
C ARG A 168 2.94 -3.75 -13.95
N ARG A 169 3.40 -4.63 -13.06
CA ARG A 169 4.37 -4.26 -12.04
C ARG A 169 5.69 -3.89 -12.71
N LEU A 170 6.22 -2.72 -12.37
CA LEU A 170 7.57 -2.32 -12.77
C LEU A 170 8.57 -2.76 -11.69
N PRO A 171 9.88 -2.86 -12.03
CA PRO A 171 10.91 -3.02 -11.01
C PRO A 171 10.77 -1.96 -9.92
N ASP A 172 11.05 -2.34 -8.68
CA ASP A 172 11.06 -1.38 -7.58
C ASP A 172 12.16 -0.33 -7.86
N PRO A 173 11.99 0.95 -7.48
CA PRO A 173 12.87 2.05 -7.93
C PRO A 173 14.36 1.84 -7.58
N ASP A 174 14.60 1.18 -6.46
CA ASP A 174 15.89 0.76 -5.93
C ASP A 174 16.52 -0.42 -6.70
N GLN A 175 15.72 -1.20 -7.44
CA GLN A 175 16.20 -2.21 -8.39
C GLN A 175 16.32 -1.69 -9.83
N ALA A 176 15.71 -0.53 -10.15
CA ALA A 176 15.79 0.06 -11.49
C ALA A 176 17.16 0.71 -11.79
N GLY A 177 17.96 1.01 -10.75
CA GLY A 177 19.32 1.54 -10.88
C GLY A 177 20.39 0.49 -11.21
N GLU A 178 20.07 -0.80 -11.07
CA GLU A 178 20.97 -1.94 -11.28
C GLU A 178 20.60 -2.70 -12.57
N ALA A 179 20.27 -1.98 -13.65
CA ALA A 179 20.15 -2.63 -14.96
C ALA A 179 21.57 -2.90 -15.50
N PRO A 180 21.91 -4.14 -15.94
CA PRO A 180 23.23 -4.39 -16.49
C PRO A 180 23.38 -3.59 -17.79
N VAL A 181 24.40 -2.75 -17.82
CA VAL A 181 24.93 -2.18 -19.06
C VAL A 181 25.55 -3.33 -19.86
N VAL A 182 24.89 -3.70 -20.97
CA VAL A 182 25.46 -4.61 -21.98
C VAL A 182 26.31 -3.83 -22.97
#